data_AF-A0A7C1W649-F1
#
_entry.id   AF-A0A7C1W649-F1
#
_cell.length_a   1.000
_cell.length_b   1.000
_cell.length_c   1.000
_cell.angle_alpha   90.00
_cell.angle_beta   90.00
_cell.angle_gamma   90.00
#
_symmetry.space_group_name_H-M   'P 1'
#
loop_
_entity.id
_entity.type
_entity.pdbx_description
1 polymer ?
#
loop_
_entity_poly.entity_id
_entity_poly.type
_entity_poly.pdbx_seq_one_letter_code
_entity_poly.pdbx_strand_id
1 'polypeptide(L)'
;SAPIRLFIFHDRIELMSPGQLPNHLTTEQIRYGLSNMRNPVLASHASHILPYRGLGTGIPRVYQSYADIEFTNDCEGHQFKVVIKRP
;
A
#
# COMPACT_ATOMS: atom_id res chain seq x y z
N SER A 1 17.06 9.38 -0.50
CA SER A 1 15.71 8.78 -0.45
C SER A 1 15.23 8.61 -1.89
N ALA A 2 14.55 7.50 -2.19
CA ALA A 2 13.86 7.36 -3.47
C ALA A 2 12.44 7.93 -3.34
N PRO A 3 11.89 8.58 -4.38
CA PRO A 3 10.51 9.07 -4.35
C PRO A 3 9.50 7.93 -4.51
N ILE A 4 8.28 8.15 -4.00
CA ILE A 4 7.13 7.35 -4.41
C ILE A 4 6.79 7.74 -5.85
N ARG A 5 6.69 6.75 -6.73
CA ARG A 5 6.36 6.98 -8.16
C ARG A 5 4.90 6.67 -8.41
N LEU A 6 4.23 7.55 -9.13
CA LEU A 6 2.85 7.40 -9.57
C LEU A 6 2.82 7.50 -11.10
N PHE A 7 2.36 6.44 -11.76
CA PHE A 7 2.15 6.41 -13.19
C PHE A 7 0.65 6.30 -13.48
N ILE A 8 0.14 7.19 -14.33
CA ILE A 8 -1.27 7.22 -14.71
C ILE A 8 -1.33 6.89 -16.20
N PHE A 9 -1.89 5.74 -16.51
CA PHE A 9 -2.17 5.29 -17.86
C PHE A 9 -3.66 5.47 -18.17
N HIS A 10 -4.01 5.20 -19.43
CA HIS A 10 -5.41 5.21 -19.86
C HIS A 10 -6.23 4.15 -19.11
N ASP A 11 -5.70 2.94 -19.00
CA ASP A 11 -6.34 1.73 -18.50
C ASP A 11 -6.00 1.39 -17.03
N ARG A 12 -4.99 2.04 -16.44
CA ARG A 12 -4.54 1.73 -15.07
C ARG A 12 -3.77 2.86 -14.39
N ILE A 13 -3.63 2.73 -13.08
CA ILE A 13 -2.75 3.53 -12.24
C ILE A 13 -1.74 2.58 -11.59
N GLU A 14 -0.45 2.90 -11.68
CA GLU A 14 0.61 2.19 -10.96
C GLU A 14 1.21 3.08 -9.86
N LEU A 15 1.23 2.58 -8.63
CA LEU A 15 1.90 3.21 -7.50
C LEU A 15 3.10 2.35 -7.11
N MET A 16 4.29 2.95 -7.02
CA MET A 16 5.51 2.24 -6.64
C MET A 16 6.15 2.96 -5.46
N SER A 17 6.12 2.31 -4.30
CA SER A 17 6.75 2.78 -3.06
C SER A 17 8.10 2.10 -2.87
N PRO A 18 9.16 2.84 -2.51
CA PRO A 18 10.44 2.24 -2.19
C PRO A 18 10.37 1.42 -0.89
N GLY A 19 11.02 0.26 -0.91
CA GLY A 19 11.11 -0.68 0.20
C GLY A 19 10.00 -1.73 0.23
N GLN A 20 10.41 -2.96 0.53
CA GLN A 20 9.56 -4.16 0.64
C GLN A 20 8.76 -4.22 1.94
N LEU A 21 7.67 -4.99 1.96
CA LEU A 21 6.87 -5.22 3.17
C LEU A 21 7.73 -5.61 4.39
N PRO A 22 7.50 -5.01 5.57
CA PRO A 22 8.33 -5.26 6.75
C PRO A 22 8.03 -6.61 7.41
N ASN A 23 9.01 -7.15 8.15
CA ASN A 23 8.84 -8.27 9.09
C ASN A 23 8.11 -9.49 8.50
N HIS A 24 8.50 -9.90 7.30
CA HIS A 24 7.95 -11.05 6.57
C HIS A 24 6.45 -10.94 6.22
N LEU A 25 5.86 -9.74 6.25
CA LEU A 25 4.50 -9.55 5.76
C LEU A 25 4.40 -9.92 4.27
N THR A 26 3.35 -10.67 3.94
CA THR A 26 3.00 -11.01 2.56
C THR A 26 1.84 -10.16 2.06
N THR A 27 1.66 -10.10 0.73
CA THR A 27 0.52 -9.44 0.09
C THR A 27 -0.82 -10.07 0.50
N GLU A 28 -0.83 -11.37 0.76
CA GLU A 28 -2.00 -12.10 1.27
C GLU A 28 -2.34 -11.70 2.71
N GLN A 29 -1.34 -11.56 3.58
CA GLN A 29 -1.57 -11.17 4.97
C GLN A 29 -2.15 -9.75 5.07
N ILE A 30 -1.58 -8.80 4.33
CA ILE A 30 -2.07 -7.41 4.34
C ILE A 30 -3.49 -7.29 3.75
N ARG A 31 -3.88 -8.21 2.85
CA ARG A 31 -5.25 -8.29 2.33
C ARG A 31 -6.27 -8.58 3.43
N TYR A 32 -5.91 -9.41 4.41
CA TYR A 32 -6.73 -9.69 5.59
C TYR A 32 -6.55 -8.67 6.73
N GLY A 33 -5.86 -7.55 6.47
CA GLY A 33 -5.71 -6.45 7.43
C GLY A 33 -4.56 -6.61 8.42
N LEU A 34 -3.69 -7.62 8.26
CA LEU A 34 -2.45 -7.69 9.02
C LEU A 34 -1.57 -6.50 8.63
N SER A 35 -1.15 -5.73 9.63
CA SER A 35 -0.39 -4.51 9.42
C SER A 35 0.77 -4.44 10.41
N ASN A 36 1.92 -3.96 9.93
CA ASN A 36 3.07 -3.70 10.77
C ASN A 36 3.64 -2.31 10.43
N MET A 37 3.70 -1.45 11.43
CA MET A 37 4.11 -0.06 11.28
C MET A 37 5.64 0.02 11.24
N ARG A 38 6.21 0.40 10.08
CA ARG A 38 7.65 0.61 9.95
C ARG A 38 8.17 1.73 10.84
N ASN A 39 7.38 2.79 11.01
CA ASN A 39 7.71 3.93 11.86
C ASN A 39 6.53 4.22 12.81
N PRO A 40 6.60 3.75 14.06
CA PRO A 40 5.55 3.96 15.06
C PRO A 40 5.28 5.43 15.36
N VAL A 41 6.30 6.28 15.32
CA VAL A 41 6.17 7.73 15.59
C VAL A 41 5.37 8.41 14.49
N LEU A 42 5.69 8.14 13.22
CA LEU A 42 4.90 8.69 12.11
C LEU A 42 3.46 8.18 12.14
N ALA A 43 3.27 6.90 12.45
CA ALA A 43 1.94 6.31 12.53
C ALA A 43 1.09 6.88 13.67
N SER A 44 1.68 7.18 14.83
CA SER A 44 0.95 7.79 15.95
C SER A 44 0.49 9.21 15.63
N HIS A 45 1.27 9.98 14.86
CA HIS A 45 0.84 11.31 14.41
C HIS A 45 -0.19 11.24 13.27
N ALA A 46 -0.12 10.22 12.42
CA ALA A 46 -1.00 10.09 11.27
C ALA A 46 -2.49 10.01 11.64
N SER A 47 -2.85 9.37 12.76
CA SER A 47 -4.23 9.31 13.27
C SER A 47 -4.81 10.66 13.66
N HIS A 48 -3.96 11.63 14.00
CA HIS A 48 -4.36 12.97 14.41
C HIS A 48 -4.36 13.98 13.26
N ILE A 49 -3.47 13.79 12.28
CA ILE A 49 -3.22 14.77 11.20
C ILE A 49 -4.01 14.43 9.94
N LEU A 50 -4.12 13.13 9.59
CA LEU A 50 -4.77 12.74 8.36
C LEU A 50 -6.30 12.69 8.55
N PRO A 51 -7.10 13.12 7.56
CA PRO A 51 -8.56 13.09 7.65
C PRO A 51 -9.16 11.67 7.54
N TYR A 52 -8.37 10.64 7.86
CA TYR A 52 -8.73 9.24 7.67
C TYR A 52 -8.79 8.48 8.99
N ARG A 53 -9.92 7.82 9.23
CA ARG A 53 -10.12 6.93 10.39
C ARG A 53 -9.93 5.47 10.00
N GLY A 54 -9.33 4.68 10.90
CA GLY A 54 -9.09 3.25 10.70
C GLY A 54 -7.70 2.97 10.12
N LEU A 55 -6.64 3.34 10.85
CA LEU A 55 -5.28 2.89 10.54
C LEU A 55 -5.26 1.36 10.40
N GLY A 56 -4.53 0.86 9.40
CA GLY A 56 -4.47 -0.57 9.07
C GLY A 56 -5.65 -1.11 8.25
N THR A 57 -6.76 -0.36 8.12
CA THR A 57 -7.94 -0.83 7.35
C THR A 57 -7.94 -0.43 5.87
N GLY A 58 -6.97 0.37 5.44
CA GLY A 58 -6.90 0.90 4.08
C GLY A 58 -6.82 -0.19 3.01
N ILE A 59 -5.93 -1.18 3.18
CA ILE A 59 -5.75 -2.27 2.21
C ILE A 59 -7.05 -3.11 2.09
N PRO A 60 -7.67 -3.60 3.18
CA PRO A 60 -8.97 -4.27 3.11
C PRO A 60 -10.06 -3.45 2.39
N ARG A 61 -10.18 -2.15 2.68
CA ARG A 61 -11.19 -1.27 2.06
C ARG A 61 -10.97 -1.08 0.57
N VAL A 62 -9.71 -1.03 0.13
CA VAL A 62 -9.39 -0.91 -1.29
C VAL A 62 -9.75 -2.20 -2.02
N TYR A 63 -9.49 -3.38 -1.46
CA TYR A 63 -9.96 -4.66 -2.04
C TYR A 63 -11.49 -4.74 -2.17
N GLN A 64 -12.24 -4.09 -1.28
CA GLN A 64 -13.71 -4.00 -1.38
C GLN A 64 -14.16 -3.05 -2.49
N SER A 65 -13.41 -1.98 -2.74
CA SER A 65 -13.78 -0.92 -3.71
C SER A 65 -13.27 -1.21 -5.12
N TYR A 66 -12.15 -1.93 -5.24
CA TYR A 66 -11.48 -2.25 -6.50
C TYR A 66 -11.12 -3.74 -6.49
N ALA A 67 -12.03 -4.59 -6.98
CA ALA A 67 -11.86 -6.05 -6.93
C ALA A 67 -10.62 -6.54 -7.70
N ASP A 68 -10.26 -5.86 -8.80
CA ASP A 68 -9.14 -6.22 -9.67
C ASP A 68 -7.82 -5.50 -9.31
N ILE A 69 -7.70 -4.99 -8.09
CA ILE A 69 -6.45 -4.38 -7.64
C ILE A 69 -5.36 -5.43 -7.43
N GLU A 70 -4.15 -5.12 -7.89
CA GLU A 70 -2.99 -6.00 -7.75
C GLU A 70 -1.95 -5.35 -6.82
N PHE A 71 -1.44 -6.15 -5.89
CA PHE A 71 -0.34 -5.75 -5.00
C PHE A 71 0.83 -6.69 -5.22
N THR A 72 2.02 -6.13 -5.43
CA THR A 72 3.25 -6.90 -5.65
C THR A 72 4.33 -6.41 -4.71
N ASN A 73 4.85 -7.32 -3.87
CA ASN A 73 6.03 -7.07 -3.06
C ASN A 73 7.26 -7.56 -3.83
N ASP A 74 7.89 -6.66 -4.58
CA ASP A 74 9.08 -6.93 -5.37
C ASP A 74 10.33 -6.80 -4.49
N CYS A 75 10.74 -7.94 -3.91
CA CYS A 75 11.89 -8.01 -3.03
C CYS A 75 13.22 -7.76 -3.76
N GLU A 76 13.34 -8.20 -5.02
CA GLU A 76 14.56 -8.02 -5.82
C GLU A 76 14.73 -6.55 -6.25
N GLY A 77 13.65 -5.92 -6.71
CA GLY A 77 13.61 -4.49 -7.02
C GLY A 77 13.49 -3.58 -5.79
N HIS A 78 13.48 -4.14 -4.58
CA HIS A 78 13.30 -3.45 -3.30
C HIS A 78 12.13 -2.44 -3.31
N GLN A 79 10.97 -2.85 -3.82
CA GLN A 79 9.84 -1.97 -4.01
C GLN A 79 8.50 -2.67 -3.77
N PHE A 80 7.52 -1.88 -3.36
CA PHE A 80 6.14 -2.33 -3.27
C PHE A 80 5.32 -1.65 -4.36
N LYS A 81 4.72 -2.45 -5.24
CA LYS A 81 3.91 -1.98 -6.36
C LYS A 81 2.42 -2.24 -6.10
N VAL A 82 1.59 -1.28 -6.49
CA VAL A 82 0.13 -1.38 -6.53
C VAL A 82 -0.35 -1.02 -7.92
N VAL A 83 -1.23 -1.82 -8.51
CA VAL A 83 -1.85 -1.55 -9.81
C VAL A 83 -3.36 -1.52 -9.66
N ILE A 84 -3.97 -0.39 -10.02
CA ILE A 84 -5.42 -0.17 -9.99
C ILE A 84 -5.91 -0.06 -11.43
N LYS A 85 -6.81 -0.95 -11.87
CA LYS A 85 -7.43 -0.85 -13.20
C LYS A 85 -8.41 0.32 -13.25
N ARG A 86 -8.49 0.99 -14.40
CA ARG A 86 -9.42 2.07 -14.69
C ARG A 86 -10.40 1.60 -15.78
N PRO A 87 -11.67 2.04 -15.72
CA PRO A 87 -12.62 1.84 -16.81
C PRO A 87 -12.23 2.62 -18.07
#